data_AF-A0A0M3HFB1-F1
#
_entry.id   AF-A0A0M3HFB1-F1
#
_cell.length_a   1.000
_cell.length_b   1.000
_cell.length_c   1.000
_cell.angle_alpha   90.00
_cell.angle_beta   90.00
_cell.angle_gamma   90.00
#
_symmetry.space_group_name_H-M   'P 1'
#
loop_
_entity.id
_entity.type
_entity.pdbx_description
1 polymer ?
#
loop_
_entity_poly.entity_id
_entity_poly.type
_entity_poly.pdbx_seq_one_letter_code
_entity_poly.pdbx_strand_id
1 'polypeptide(L)'
;MASPTLDDIYDACGRLDEASGEKKADDYALFIDGAKSIDAKVKKLSAQMIVRYWKNFTEQRNLAFYSLVSILEDRDPEGTIVSACRFGEITQMPGDRAKELQTRKAVIRELSQLVKTGQLVDKFADVLSQMLQQTDDAQEMSMLTNTLAQFLKSYPKGVPLCIMDDLEYRPGSAL
;
A
#
# COMPACT_ATOMS: atom_id res chain seq x y z
N MET A 1 -20.83 -7.36 9.51
CA MET A 1 -19.71 -7.24 10.46
C MET A 1 -19.42 -5.76 10.60
N ALA A 2 -19.32 -5.24 11.82
CA ALA A 2 -18.94 -3.85 12.03
C ALA A 2 -17.47 -3.68 11.61
N SER A 3 -17.15 -2.58 10.93
CA SER A 3 -15.75 -2.24 10.61
C SER A 3 -14.97 -2.01 11.89
N PRO A 4 -13.73 -2.51 12.01
CA PRO A 4 -12.92 -2.31 13.21
C PRO A 4 -12.63 -0.82 13.43
N THR A 5 -12.66 -0.41 14.69
CA THR A 5 -12.38 0.95 15.12
C THR A 5 -10.89 1.15 15.41
N LEU A 6 -10.48 2.39 15.62
CA LEU A 6 -9.08 2.70 15.92
C LEU A 6 -8.60 2.03 17.23
N ASP A 7 -9.45 2.01 18.26
CA ASP A 7 -9.17 1.31 19.52
C ASP A 7 -9.00 -0.21 19.32
N ASP A 8 -9.85 -0.84 18.51
CA ASP A 8 -9.73 -2.27 18.21
C ASP A 8 -8.37 -2.62 17.59
N ILE A 9 -7.84 -1.75 16.72
CA ILE A 9 -6.52 -1.92 16.10
C ILE A 9 -5.40 -1.79 17.14
N TYR A 10 -5.50 -0.83 18.07
CA TYR A 10 -4.52 -0.67 19.15
C TYR A 10 -4.56 -1.85 20.13
N ASP A 11 -5.74 -2.32 20.50
CA ASP A 11 -5.92 -3.47 21.41
C ASP A 11 -5.41 -4.77 20.78
N ALA A 12 -5.66 -4.99 19.49
CA ALA A 12 -5.08 -6.11 18.76
C ALA A 12 -3.55 -6.02 18.68
N CYS A 13 -3.00 -4.81 18.49
CA CYS A 13 -1.54 -4.60 18.50
C CYS A 13 -0.92 -4.95 19.86
N GLY A 14 -1.52 -4.47 20.96
CA GLY A 14 -1.05 -4.78 22.31
C GLY A 14 -1.02 -6.28 22.58
N ARG A 15 -2.13 -6.97 22.27
CA ARG A 15 -2.23 -8.43 22.45
C ARG A 15 -1.20 -9.20 21.63
N LEU A 16 -0.87 -8.75 20.43
CA LEU A 16 0.15 -9.39 19.59
C LEU A 16 1.58 -9.07 20.03
N ASP A 17 1.85 -7.88 20.55
CA ASP A 17 3.17 -7.54 21.09
C ASP A 17 3.43 -8.26 22.44
N GLU A 18 2.41 -8.45 23.27
CA GLU A 18 2.50 -9.20 24.54
C GLU A 18 2.56 -10.72 24.35
N ALA A 19 2.08 -11.21 23.21
CA ALA A 19 2.10 -12.63 22.89
C ALA A 19 3.54 -13.14 22.72
N SER A 20 4.03 -13.85 23.74
CA SER A 20 5.34 -14.54 23.71
C SER A 20 5.32 -15.89 22.97
N GLY A 21 4.13 -16.37 22.58
CA GLY A 21 3.88 -17.67 21.95
C GLY A 21 3.20 -17.56 20.58
N GLU A 22 2.29 -18.49 20.29
CA GLU A 22 1.50 -18.45 19.04
C GLU A 22 0.60 -17.22 19.02
N LYS A 23 0.78 -16.39 17.99
CA LYS A 23 0.01 -15.17 17.78
C LYS A 23 -1.34 -15.51 17.16
N LYS A 24 -2.41 -14.89 17.66
CA LYS A 24 -3.78 -15.19 17.22
C LYS A 24 -4.05 -14.65 15.82
N ALA A 25 -4.46 -15.53 14.93
CA ALA A 25 -4.84 -15.21 13.56
C ALA A 25 -6.03 -14.23 13.48
N ASP A 26 -6.93 -14.27 14.47
CA ASP A 26 -8.07 -13.36 14.57
C ASP A 26 -7.63 -11.89 14.75
N ASP A 27 -6.58 -11.67 15.56
CA ASP A 27 -6.05 -10.32 15.79
C ASP A 27 -5.37 -9.76 14.55
N TYR A 28 -4.77 -10.62 13.72
CA TYR A 28 -4.25 -10.20 12.42
C TYR A 28 -5.36 -9.95 11.39
N ALA A 29 -6.45 -10.73 11.43
CA ALA A 29 -7.60 -10.52 10.56
C ALA A 29 -8.26 -9.15 10.81
N LEU A 30 -8.24 -8.64 12.05
CA LEU A 30 -8.70 -7.28 12.35
C LEU A 30 -7.93 -6.21 11.57
N PHE A 31 -6.62 -6.36 11.38
CA PHE A 31 -5.85 -5.44 10.55
C PHE A 31 -6.20 -5.56 9.07
N ILE A 32 -6.44 -6.78 8.58
CA ILE A 32 -6.86 -7.01 7.19
C ILE A 32 -8.22 -6.34 6.92
N ASP A 33 -9.16 -6.41 7.86
CA ASP A 33 -10.45 -5.76 7.74
C ASP A 33 -10.37 -4.24 7.97
N GLY A 34 -9.49 -3.78 8.86
CA GLY A 34 -9.25 -2.35 9.09
C GLY A 34 -8.62 -1.65 7.89
N ALA A 35 -7.83 -2.37 7.07
CA ALA A 35 -7.32 -1.86 5.79
C ALA A 35 -8.44 -1.52 4.79
N LYS A 36 -9.64 -2.08 4.96
CA LYS A 36 -10.83 -1.83 4.13
C LYS A 36 -11.79 -0.80 4.76
N SER A 37 -11.43 -0.22 5.92
CA SER A 37 -12.26 0.77 6.61
C SER A 37 -12.42 2.04 5.77
N ILE A 38 -13.49 2.81 5.97
CA ILE A 38 -13.65 4.12 5.33
C ILE A 38 -12.77 5.18 6.03
N ASP A 39 -12.43 4.94 7.31
CA ASP A 39 -11.61 5.86 8.09
C ASP A 39 -10.14 5.78 7.68
N ALA A 40 -9.59 6.88 7.16
CA ALA A 40 -8.21 6.97 6.69
C ALA A 40 -7.17 6.66 7.79
N LYS A 41 -7.44 6.97 9.06
CA LYS A 41 -6.53 6.64 10.17
C LYS A 41 -6.53 5.14 10.42
N VAL A 42 -7.71 4.52 10.42
CA VAL A 42 -7.85 3.07 10.58
C VAL A 42 -7.20 2.33 9.41
N LYS A 43 -7.46 2.73 8.16
CA LYS A 43 -6.81 2.15 6.96
C LYS A 43 -5.28 2.20 7.10
N LYS A 44 -4.74 3.38 7.40
CA LYS A 44 -3.30 3.62 7.48
C LYS A 44 -2.63 2.82 8.60
N LEU A 45 -3.20 2.85 9.81
CA LEU A 45 -2.64 2.10 10.94
C LEU A 45 -2.70 0.59 10.67
N SER A 46 -3.83 0.13 10.12
CA SER A 46 -4.01 -1.28 9.77
C SER A 46 -2.99 -1.75 8.75
N ALA A 47 -2.72 -0.97 7.70
CA ALA A 47 -1.68 -1.28 6.72
C ALA A 47 -0.29 -1.41 7.35
N GLN A 48 0.05 -0.53 8.29
CA GLN A 48 1.31 -0.62 9.04
C GLN A 48 1.38 -1.89 9.91
N MET A 49 0.27 -2.26 10.57
CA MET A 49 0.24 -3.46 11.42
C MET A 49 0.31 -4.75 10.59
N ILE A 50 -0.34 -4.78 9.43
CA ILE A 50 -0.23 -5.89 8.46
C ILE A 50 1.24 -6.18 8.15
N VAL A 51 2.01 -5.14 7.86
CA VAL A 51 3.43 -5.27 7.48
C VAL A 51 4.29 -5.62 8.69
N ARG A 52 4.04 -5.00 9.85
CA ARG A 52 4.73 -5.29 11.12
C ARG A 52 4.68 -6.77 11.47
N TYR A 53 3.50 -7.39 11.37
CA TYR A 53 3.30 -8.79 11.75
C TYR A 53 3.35 -9.77 10.57
N TRP A 54 3.71 -9.31 9.37
CA TRP A 54 3.73 -10.11 8.14
C TRP A 54 4.48 -11.44 8.27
N LYS A 55 5.57 -11.46 9.02
CA LYS A 55 6.39 -12.68 9.23
C LYS A 55 5.69 -13.71 10.09
N ASN A 56 4.79 -13.29 10.99
CA ASN A 56 4.11 -14.16 11.94
C ASN A 56 2.91 -14.91 11.32
N PHE A 57 2.27 -14.36 10.29
CA PHE A 57 1.00 -14.88 9.76
C PHE A 57 1.12 -15.30 8.30
N THR A 58 1.65 -16.50 8.05
CA THR A 58 1.96 -16.96 6.67
C THR A 58 0.73 -17.28 5.84
N GLU A 59 -0.31 -17.85 6.46
CA GLU A 59 -1.53 -18.32 5.78
C GLU A 59 -2.41 -17.15 5.31
N GLN A 60 -2.43 -16.05 6.07
CA GLN A 60 -3.25 -14.88 5.80
C GLN A 60 -2.59 -13.86 4.86
N ARG A 61 -1.33 -14.08 4.43
CA ARG A 61 -0.58 -13.14 3.57
C ARG A 61 -1.26 -12.81 2.27
N ASN A 62 -1.95 -13.76 1.65
CA ASN A 62 -2.67 -13.50 0.41
C ASN A 62 -3.80 -12.47 0.63
N LEU A 63 -4.59 -12.66 1.69
CA LEU A 63 -5.67 -11.72 2.03
C LEU A 63 -5.13 -10.35 2.47
N ALA A 64 -4.06 -10.36 3.26
CA ALA A 64 -3.36 -9.15 3.68
C ALA A 64 -2.78 -8.39 2.47
N PHE A 65 -2.17 -9.11 1.53
CA PHE A 65 -1.65 -8.53 0.29
C PHE A 65 -2.75 -7.83 -0.48
N TYR A 66 -3.86 -8.50 -0.82
CA TYR A 66 -4.94 -7.88 -1.59
C TYR A 66 -5.56 -6.69 -0.86
N SER A 67 -5.61 -6.70 0.47
CA SER A 67 -6.10 -5.56 1.24
C SER A 67 -5.15 -4.36 1.17
N LEU A 68 -3.82 -4.59 1.18
CA LEU A 68 -2.85 -3.53 0.93
C LEU A 68 -2.93 -3.00 -0.50
N VAL A 69 -3.06 -3.89 -1.48
CA VAL A 69 -3.17 -3.52 -2.90
C VAL A 69 -4.44 -2.69 -3.14
N SER A 70 -5.56 -3.06 -2.51
CA SER A 70 -6.79 -2.27 -2.59
C SER A 70 -6.57 -0.82 -2.15
N ILE A 71 -5.75 -0.55 -1.12
CA ILE A 71 -5.41 0.82 -0.69
C ILE A 71 -4.58 1.56 -1.74
N LEU A 72 -3.74 0.84 -2.49
CA LEU A 72 -2.89 1.41 -3.55
C LEU A 72 -3.69 1.73 -4.82
N GLU A 73 -4.65 0.88 -5.14
CA GLU A 73 -5.57 0.99 -6.28
C GLU A 73 -6.72 1.96 -6.01
N ASP A 74 -6.98 2.31 -4.75
CA ASP A 74 -7.88 3.39 -4.30
C ASP A 74 -7.34 4.75 -4.77
N ARG A 75 -7.27 4.94 -6.10
CA ARG A 75 -7.35 6.24 -6.74
C ARG A 75 -8.81 6.59 -6.63
N ASP A 76 -9.18 7.29 -5.57
CA ASP A 76 -10.49 7.93 -5.43
C ASP A 76 -10.95 8.46 -6.83
N PRO A 77 -11.83 7.74 -7.56
CA PRO A 77 -12.20 8.14 -8.92
C PRO A 77 -13.09 9.38 -8.91
N GLU A 78 -13.59 9.73 -7.73
CA GLU A 78 -14.49 10.84 -7.49
C GLU A 78 -14.10 11.51 -6.18
N GLY A 79 -13.06 12.34 -6.26
CA GLY A 79 -13.23 13.66 -5.71
C GLY A 79 -14.43 14.19 -6.47
N THR A 80 -15.62 14.09 -5.88
CA THR A 80 -16.86 14.61 -6.40
C THR A 80 -16.57 16.06 -6.77
N ILE A 81 -16.24 16.28 -8.05
CA ILE A 81 -16.61 17.49 -8.73
C ILE A 81 -18.13 17.33 -8.72
N VAL A 82 -18.77 17.75 -7.62
CA VAL A 82 -20.16 18.17 -7.73
C VAL A 82 -20.00 19.22 -8.79
N SER A 83 -20.53 18.92 -9.97
CA SER A 83 -20.84 19.92 -10.96
C SER A 83 -21.88 20.83 -10.31
N ALA A 84 -21.42 21.66 -9.40
CA ALA A 84 -22.03 22.89 -8.97
C ALA A 84 -21.24 23.99 -9.68
N CYS A 85 -21.22 23.90 -11.01
CA CYS A 85 -21.27 25.10 -11.82
C CYS A 85 -22.60 25.81 -11.51
N ARG A 86 -22.69 26.46 -10.35
CA ARG A 86 -23.59 27.58 -10.11
C ARG A 86 -23.00 28.46 -9.02
N PHE A 87 -22.47 29.59 -9.49
CA PHE A 87 -22.12 30.78 -8.72
C PHE A 87 -20.93 30.66 -7.76
N GLY A 88 -19.75 30.86 -8.34
CA GLY A 88 -18.74 31.79 -7.81
C GLY A 88 -18.47 31.74 -6.32
N GLU A 89 -17.83 30.69 -5.83
CA GLU A 89 -16.99 30.78 -4.63
C GLU A 89 -15.95 29.66 -4.67
N ILE A 90 -14.68 30.03 -4.82
CA ILE A 90 -13.55 29.10 -4.74
C ILE A 90 -13.27 28.88 -3.25
N THR A 91 -13.90 27.88 -2.65
CA THR A 91 -13.44 27.35 -1.36
C THR A 91 -12.55 26.13 -1.60
N GLN A 92 -11.25 26.42 -1.65
CA GLN A 92 -10.17 25.45 -1.60
C GLN A 92 -10.18 24.73 -0.24
N MET A 93 -10.47 23.43 -0.21
CA MET A 93 -10.12 22.57 0.93
C MET A 93 -9.02 21.57 0.50
N PRO A 94 -7.73 21.85 0.81
CA PRO A 94 -6.61 20.98 0.45
C PRO A 94 -6.33 19.86 1.47
N GLY A 95 -7.23 19.62 2.44
CA GLY A 95 -6.94 18.82 3.63
C GLY A 95 -6.94 17.30 3.46
N ASP A 96 -7.85 16.74 2.67
CA ASP A 96 -8.06 15.28 2.64
C ASP A 96 -7.31 14.58 1.50
N ARG A 97 -7.19 15.23 0.33
CA ARG A 97 -6.41 14.74 -0.81
C ARG A 97 -4.92 14.51 -0.47
N ALA A 98 -4.36 15.39 0.37
CA ALA A 98 -2.98 15.24 0.83
C ALA A 98 -2.80 14.08 1.81
N LYS A 99 -3.82 13.74 2.61
CA LYS A 99 -3.77 12.61 3.55
C LYS A 99 -3.82 11.28 2.82
N GLU A 100 -4.70 11.14 1.83
CA GLU A 100 -4.83 9.92 1.01
C GLU A 100 -3.53 9.63 0.22
N LEU A 101 -2.96 10.67 -0.42
CA LEU A 101 -1.67 10.55 -1.12
C LEU A 101 -0.54 10.14 -0.15
N GLN A 102 -0.58 10.61 1.10
CA GLN A 102 0.36 10.17 2.14
C GLN A 102 0.13 8.72 2.57
N THR A 103 -1.12 8.23 2.55
CA THR A 103 -1.44 6.82 2.82
C THR A 103 -0.85 5.92 1.75
N ARG A 104 -1.06 6.22 0.45
CA ARG A 104 -0.47 5.44 -0.65
C ARG A 104 1.06 5.43 -0.59
N LYS A 105 1.70 6.59 -0.38
CA LYS A 105 3.17 6.67 -0.20
C LYS A 105 3.66 5.87 1.01
N ALA A 106 2.90 5.84 2.11
CA ALA A 106 3.23 5.01 3.26
C ALA A 106 3.15 3.52 2.90
N VAL A 107 2.06 3.07 2.27
CA VAL A 107 1.92 1.66 1.86
C VAL A 107 3.00 1.25 0.87
N ILE A 108 3.36 2.10 -0.12
CA ILE A 108 4.49 1.82 -1.05
C ILE A 108 5.80 1.56 -0.28
N ARG A 109 6.09 2.35 0.77
CA ARG A 109 7.27 2.12 1.62
C ARG A 109 7.17 0.80 2.37
N GLU A 110 5.99 0.46 2.89
CA GLU A 110 5.77 -0.80 3.58
C GLU A 110 5.94 -2.01 2.64
N LEU A 111 5.40 -1.95 1.42
CA LEU A 111 5.59 -3.00 0.40
C LEU A 111 7.08 -3.19 0.08
N SER A 112 7.85 -2.09 0.01
CA SER A 112 9.31 -2.15 -0.18
C SER A 112 10.01 -2.96 0.92
N GLN A 113 9.48 -2.96 2.14
CA GLN A 113 9.97 -3.84 3.21
C GLN A 113 9.56 -5.29 2.99
N LEU A 114 8.34 -5.53 2.51
CA LEU A 114 7.82 -6.87 2.23
C LEU A 114 8.57 -7.57 1.11
N VAL A 115 9.04 -6.83 0.10
CA VAL A 115 9.90 -7.35 -0.98
C VAL A 115 11.12 -8.09 -0.43
N LYS A 116 11.71 -7.61 0.67
CA LYS A 116 12.90 -8.23 1.29
C LYS A 116 12.60 -9.57 1.97
N THR A 117 11.33 -9.92 2.14
CA THR A 117 10.92 -11.19 2.74
C THR A 117 10.93 -12.34 1.74
N GLY A 118 11.00 -12.05 0.44
CA GLY A 118 11.03 -13.07 -0.63
C GLY A 118 9.75 -13.87 -0.77
N GLN A 119 8.63 -13.34 -0.30
CA GLN A 119 7.33 -14.01 -0.34
C GLN A 119 6.39 -13.26 -1.27
N LEU A 120 5.55 -14.00 -1.99
CA LEU A 120 4.63 -13.46 -3.00
C LEU A 120 5.35 -12.62 -4.06
N VAL A 121 6.62 -12.93 -4.35
CA VAL A 121 7.52 -12.22 -5.27
C VAL A 121 6.80 -11.88 -6.58
N ASP A 122 6.25 -12.88 -7.28
CA ASP A 122 5.54 -12.65 -8.55
C ASP A 122 4.37 -11.66 -8.43
N LYS A 123 3.60 -11.71 -7.34
CA LYS A 123 2.46 -10.80 -7.10
C LYS A 123 2.92 -9.39 -6.78
N PHE A 124 3.97 -9.24 -5.98
CA PHE A 124 4.55 -7.92 -5.69
C PHE A 124 5.11 -7.28 -6.95
N ALA A 125 5.83 -8.04 -7.79
CA ALA A 125 6.38 -7.53 -9.04
C ALA A 125 5.26 -7.01 -9.96
N ASP A 126 4.21 -7.81 -10.15
CA ASP A 126 3.06 -7.47 -10.99
C ASP A 126 2.37 -6.18 -10.53
N VAL A 127 2.03 -6.08 -9.24
CA VAL A 127 1.37 -4.89 -8.69
C VAL A 127 2.27 -3.65 -8.73
N LEU A 128 3.55 -3.78 -8.37
CA LEU A 128 4.49 -2.65 -8.41
C LEU A 128 4.65 -2.11 -9.83
N SER A 129 4.65 -2.99 -10.84
CA SER A 129 4.67 -2.59 -12.26
C SER A 129 3.39 -1.90 -12.69
N GLN A 130 2.22 -2.46 -12.35
CA GLN A 130 0.93 -1.84 -12.66
C GLN A 130 0.83 -0.45 -12.02
N MET A 131 1.26 -0.32 -10.77
CA MET A 131 1.30 0.97 -10.07
C MET A 131 2.24 1.97 -10.75
N LEU A 132 3.42 1.52 -11.19
CA LEU A 132 4.39 2.38 -11.89
C LEU A 132 3.81 2.91 -13.20
N GLN A 133 3.14 2.04 -13.97
CA GLN A 133 2.52 2.40 -15.24
C GLN A 133 1.33 3.35 -15.08
N GLN A 134 0.60 3.23 -13.98
CA GLN A 134 -0.56 4.09 -13.74
C GLN A 134 -0.17 5.44 -13.13
N THR A 135 0.90 5.55 -12.34
CA THR A 135 1.19 6.76 -11.54
C THR A 135 1.73 7.93 -12.37
N ASP A 136 1.13 9.11 -12.20
CA ASP A 136 1.61 10.38 -12.77
C ASP A 136 2.43 11.21 -11.74
N ASP A 137 2.49 10.78 -10.47
CA ASP A 137 3.24 11.48 -9.42
C ASP A 137 4.73 11.09 -9.49
N ALA A 138 5.59 12.06 -9.82
CA ALA A 138 7.02 11.85 -9.96
C ALA A 138 7.70 11.28 -8.70
N GLN A 139 7.15 11.56 -7.51
CA GLN A 139 7.69 11.05 -6.26
C GLN A 139 7.30 9.58 -6.02
N GLU A 140 6.03 9.20 -6.28
CA GLU A 140 5.57 7.81 -6.27
C GLU A 140 6.32 6.99 -7.30
N MET A 141 6.47 7.52 -8.53
CA MET A 141 7.22 6.88 -9.59
C MET A 141 8.65 6.58 -9.14
N SER A 142 9.35 7.55 -8.55
CA SER A 142 10.69 7.34 -8.00
C SER A 142 10.74 6.27 -6.88
N MET A 143 9.76 6.24 -5.97
CA MET A 143 9.69 5.22 -4.92
C MET A 143 9.41 3.81 -5.48
N LEU A 144 8.52 3.70 -6.45
CA LEU A 144 8.17 2.46 -7.13
C LEU A 144 9.34 1.94 -7.97
N THR A 145 9.98 2.80 -8.76
CA THR A 145 11.19 2.47 -9.52
C THR A 145 12.31 1.97 -8.60
N ASN A 146 12.56 2.65 -7.47
CA ASN A 146 13.58 2.21 -6.52
C ASN A 146 13.23 0.86 -5.87
N THR A 147 11.95 0.66 -5.52
CA THR A 147 11.48 -0.60 -4.94
C THR A 147 11.59 -1.75 -5.95
N LEU A 148 11.17 -1.54 -7.20
CA LEU A 148 11.34 -2.49 -8.30
C LEU A 148 12.82 -2.76 -8.58
N ALA A 149 13.69 -1.76 -8.57
CA ALA A 149 15.13 -1.96 -8.75
C ALA A 149 15.74 -2.82 -7.62
N GLN A 150 15.33 -2.61 -6.37
CA GLN A 150 15.73 -3.48 -5.24
C GLN A 150 15.18 -4.89 -5.38
N PHE A 151 13.95 -5.01 -5.88
CA PHE A 151 13.30 -6.28 -6.17
C PHE A 151 14.07 -7.07 -7.23
N LEU A 152 14.37 -6.44 -8.37
CA LEU A 152 15.13 -6.99 -9.50
C LEU A 152 16.51 -7.49 -9.06
N LYS A 153 17.21 -6.70 -8.23
CA LYS A 153 18.51 -7.08 -7.66
C LYS A 153 18.42 -8.31 -6.76
N SER A 154 17.32 -8.47 -6.04
CA SER A 154 17.12 -9.57 -5.09
C SER A 154 16.59 -10.83 -5.77
N TYR A 155 15.82 -10.69 -6.85
CA TYR A 155 15.12 -11.78 -7.55
C TYR A 155 15.27 -11.69 -9.08
N PRO A 156 16.48 -11.91 -9.63
CA PRO A 156 16.77 -11.73 -11.06
C PRO A 156 16.05 -12.74 -11.99
N LYS A 157 15.46 -13.82 -11.45
CA LYS A 157 14.85 -14.91 -12.22
C LYS A 157 13.31 -14.85 -12.32
N GLY A 158 12.68 -13.98 -11.54
CA GLY A 158 11.20 -13.93 -11.40
C GLY A 158 10.56 -12.69 -12.00
N VAL A 159 11.29 -11.95 -12.84
CA VAL A 159 10.83 -10.68 -13.39
C VAL A 159 10.32 -10.94 -14.80
N PRO A 160 9.03 -10.69 -15.08
CA PRO A 160 8.52 -10.77 -16.43
C PRO A 160 9.16 -9.66 -17.28
N LEU A 161 9.55 -10.03 -18.51
CA LEU A 161 10.32 -9.23 -19.47
C LEU A 161 9.78 -7.80 -19.69
N CYS A 162 8.51 -7.57 -19.41
CA CYS A 162 7.83 -6.26 -19.48
C CYS A 162 8.43 -5.19 -18.55
N ILE A 163 9.05 -5.54 -17.42
CA ILE A 163 9.69 -4.54 -16.53
C ILE A 163 11.02 -4.03 -17.10
N MET A 164 11.74 -4.86 -17.86
CA MET A 164 13.04 -4.48 -18.43
C MET A 164 12.90 -3.40 -19.51
N ASP A 165 11.84 -3.46 -20.32
CA ASP A 165 11.57 -2.46 -21.37
C ASP A 165 11.32 -1.06 -20.76
N ASP A 166 10.56 -1.00 -19.67
CA ASP A 166 10.26 0.24 -18.94
C ASP A 166 11.46 0.80 -18.15
N LEU A 167 12.37 -0.04 -17.63
CA LEU A 167 13.54 0.43 -16.87
C LEU A 167 14.69 0.91 -17.76
N GLU A 168 14.82 0.35 -18.96
CA GLU A 168 15.87 0.68 -19.93
C GLU A 168 15.53 1.95 -20.74
N TYR A 169 14.24 2.34 -20.78
CA TYR A 169 13.79 3.60 -21.37
C TYR A 169 13.83 4.78 -20.36
N ARG A 170 15.03 5.12 -19.90
CA ARG A 170 15.31 6.48 -19.39
C ARG A 170 16.48 7.13 -20.17
N PRO A 171 16.26 7.58 -21.42
CA PRO A 171 17.18 8.51 -22.06
C PRO A 171 16.99 9.88 -21.41
N GLY A 172 17.69 10.13 -20.31
CA GLY A 172 17.49 11.33 -19.50
C GLY A 172 18.65 11.71 -18.59
N SER A 173 19.88 11.42 -19.01
CA SER A 173 21.06 12.11 -18.50
C SER A 173 21.99 12.37 -19.69
N ALA A 174 21.56 13.29 -20.54
CA ALA A 174 22.42 13.99 -21.48
C ALA A 174 22.63 15.41 -20.93
N LEU A 175 23.88 15.65 -20.54
CA LEU A 175 24.58 16.94 -20.35
C LEU A 175 24.07 17.91 -19.27
#